data_AF-A0A7C2RHF7-F1
#
_entry.id   AF-A0A7C2RHF7-F1
#
_cell.length_a   1.000
_cell.length_b   1.000
_cell.length_c   1.000
_cell.angle_alpha   90.00
_cell.angle_beta   90.00
_cell.angle_gamma   90.00
#
_symmetry.space_group_name_H-M   'P 1'
#
loop_
_entity.id
_entity.type
_entity.pdbx_description
1 polymer ?
#
loop_
_entity_poly.entity_id
_entity_poly.type
_entity_poly.pdbx_seq_one_letter_code
_entity_poly.pdbx_strand_id
1 'polypeptide(L)'
;MKELYKITSLFLVVFLMSGELFAQTNLMYVGKTDEVSDTRLMEFLDLQGYSVTFVTEDDFKAATPYNEAFAYDGFDAIFISEIIGSSSANNFKTAGFPIPCVSAEGYCVRVGRWDLITDNDTQFKQASSTELNADVLTLIINDVDHWIANIYGPQYPLVWSTAEDPTGLGVTGCKLNENVVDAIPIATYQLDVMADFPSVWAIPEGSTLISDNTVTLPNMVIIGTIAPGLGDYATQEFNELVVNSLRWVTNDYEVEGVNDPQRETLRVWPNPTNGVAHISLDLAVAGNVAINIYDITGKLMDVVDAGMLPAGENTIQIDLSDQADAVYIYEFMTGSEIIRGQVCKN
;
A
#
# COMPACT_ATOMS: atom_id res chain seq x y z
N MET A 1 32.25 -37.09 32.16
CA MET A 1 30.93 -36.79 32.75
C MET A 1 30.96 -35.39 33.33
N LYS A 2 30.06 -34.52 32.84
CA LYS A 2 29.44 -33.29 33.42
C LYS A 2 30.37 -32.16 33.88
N GLU A 3 30.43 -31.06 33.10
CA GLU A 3 29.74 -29.76 33.27
C GLU A 3 30.36 -28.87 34.36
N LEU A 4 30.66 -27.58 34.13
CA LEU A 4 29.69 -26.47 34.00
C LEU A 4 30.39 -25.28 33.29
N TYR A 5 29.83 -24.77 32.18
CA TYR A 5 30.17 -23.44 31.66
C TYR A 5 29.17 -22.42 32.22
N LYS A 6 29.69 -21.26 32.66
CA LYS A 6 28.94 -20.12 33.19
C LYS A 6 27.93 -19.61 32.17
N ILE A 7 26.67 -19.52 32.62
CA ILE A 7 25.57 -18.85 31.92
C ILE A 7 25.83 -17.34 31.94
N THR A 8 25.95 -16.73 30.76
CA THR A 8 25.87 -15.28 30.57
C THR A 8 24.39 -14.93 30.47
N SER A 9 23.90 -14.09 31.39
CA SER A 9 22.50 -13.67 31.44
C SER A 9 22.11 -12.90 30.18
N LEU A 10 21.20 -13.47 29.38
CA LEU A 10 20.47 -12.77 28.34
C LEU A 10 19.31 -12.02 29.01
N PHE A 11 19.37 -10.69 29.03
CA PHE A 11 18.23 -9.86 29.44
C PHE A 11 17.20 -9.88 28.32
N LEU A 12 16.19 -10.75 28.45
CA LEU A 12 14.97 -10.69 27.65
C LEU A 12 14.08 -9.58 28.24
N VAL A 13 14.05 -8.43 27.59
CA VAL A 13 13.05 -7.39 27.90
C VAL A 13 11.75 -7.80 27.18
N VAL A 14 10.85 -8.45 27.91
CA VAL A 14 9.49 -8.70 27.44
C VAL A 14 8.68 -7.43 27.71
N PHE A 15 8.36 -6.67 26.66
CA PHE A 15 7.28 -5.69 26.72
C PHE A 15 5.97 -6.48 26.78
N LEU A 16 5.39 -6.60 27.97
CA LEU A 16 3.99 -6.98 28.13
C LEU A 16 3.14 -5.76 27.77
N MET A 17 2.94 -5.52 26.46
CA MET A 17 1.82 -4.71 26.02
C MET A 17 0.57 -5.56 26.24
N SER A 18 -0.31 -5.11 27.13
CA SER A 18 -1.68 -5.60 27.23
C SER A 18 -2.47 -5.08 26.03
N GLY A 19 -2.13 -5.57 24.84
CA GLY A 19 -3.00 -5.51 23.68
C GLY A 19 -3.88 -6.75 23.70
N GLU A 20 -5.16 -6.60 23.38
CA GLU A 20 -5.93 -7.73 22.88
C GLU A 20 -5.09 -8.38 21.77
N LEU A 21 -4.94 -9.71 21.81
CA LEU A 21 -4.26 -10.44 20.76
C LEU A 21 -5.16 -10.34 19.53
N PHE A 22 -5.00 -9.28 18.73
CA PHE A 22 -5.68 -9.16 17.44
C PHE A 22 -5.38 -10.45 16.67
N ALA A 23 -6.41 -11.05 16.08
CA ALA A 23 -6.21 -12.22 15.24
C ALA A 23 -5.24 -11.83 14.12
N GLN A 24 -4.09 -12.50 14.06
CA GLN A 24 -3.08 -12.24 13.04
C GLN A 24 -3.67 -12.62 11.68
N THR A 25 -3.64 -11.71 10.70
CA THR A 25 -4.12 -11.98 9.34
C THR A 25 -3.26 -13.07 8.71
N ASN A 26 -3.85 -14.21 8.36
CA ASN A 26 -3.17 -15.31 7.69
C ASN A 26 -3.01 -14.97 6.20
N LEU A 27 -1.79 -14.62 5.80
CA LEU A 27 -1.46 -14.15 4.46
C LEU A 27 -0.82 -15.27 3.64
N MET A 28 -1.45 -15.64 2.53
CA MET A 28 -0.80 -16.45 1.50
C MET A 28 0.12 -15.56 0.68
N TYR A 29 1.42 -15.82 0.67
CA TYR A 29 2.38 -15.14 -0.19
C TYR A 29 2.75 -16.05 -1.36
N VAL A 30 2.39 -15.67 -2.59
CA VAL A 30 2.74 -16.42 -3.81
C VAL A 30 3.94 -15.78 -4.47
N GLY A 31 5.02 -16.56 -4.65
CA GLY A 31 6.27 -16.07 -5.24
C GLY A 31 7.10 -17.17 -5.91
N LYS A 32 8.36 -16.88 -6.21
CA LYS A 32 9.29 -17.86 -6.81
C LYS A 32 10.30 -18.35 -5.78
N THR A 33 10.57 -19.64 -5.78
CA THR A 33 11.50 -20.28 -4.83
C THR A 33 12.90 -19.66 -4.96
N ASP A 34 13.56 -19.45 -3.82
CA ASP A 34 14.94 -18.97 -3.69
C ASP A 34 15.19 -17.50 -4.13
N GLU A 35 14.15 -16.68 -4.20
CA GLU A 35 14.27 -15.25 -4.50
C GLU A 35 14.46 -14.43 -3.21
N VAL A 36 15.59 -13.70 -3.14
CA VAL A 36 15.96 -12.87 -1.99
C VAL A 36 14.97 -11.73 -1.78
N SER A 37 14.40 -11.22 -2.88
CA SER A 37 13.40 -10.16 -2.86
C SER A 37 12.13 -10.58 -2.11
N ASP A 38 11.57 -11.75 -2.44
CA ASP A 38 10.40 -12.29 -1.75
C ASP A 38 10.68 -12.49 -0.25
N THR A 39 11.88 -12.95 0.10
CA THR A 39 12.28 -13.15 1.50
C THR A 39 12.19 -11.85 2.31
N ARG A 40 12.73 -10.75 1.79
CA ARG A 40 12.75 -9.46 2.51
C ARG A 40 11.35 -8.86 2.69
N LEU A 41 10.52 -8.93 1.67
CA LEU A 41 9.15 -8.42 1.79
C LEU A 41 8.33 -9.28 2.76
N MET A 42 8.48 -10.61 2.74
CA MET A 42 7.84 -11.48 3.72
C MET A 42 8.28 -11.16 5.16
N GLU A 43 9.57 -10.92 5.40
CA GLU A 43 10.08 -10.48 6.71
C GLU A 43 9.47 -9.13 7.13
N PHE A 44 9.36 -8.18 6.19
CA PHE A 44 8.71 -6.90 6.46
C PHE A 44 7.23 -7.10 6.83
N LEU A 45 6.49 -7.94 6.12
CA LEU A 45 5.08 -8.22 6.40
C LEU A 45 4.89 -8.94 7.75
N ASP A 46 5.78 -9.86 8.13
CA ASP A 46 5.75 -10.49 9.46
C ASP A 46 5.94 -9.45 10.57
N LEU A 47 6.84 -8.48 10.39
CA LEU A 47 7.02 -7.34 11.31
C LEU A 47 5.77 -6.44 11.41
N GLN A 48 4.95 -6.39 10.36
CA GLN A 48 3.67 -5.66 10.34
C GLN A 48 2.52 -6.46 10.94
N GLY A 49 2.77 -7.69 11.41
CA GLY A 49 1.78 -8.52 12.09
C GLY A 49 0.97 -9.42 11.17
N TYR A 50 1.45 -9.74 9.96
CA TYR A 50 0.84 -10.77 9.10
C TYR A 50 1.44 -12.15 9.40
N SER A 51 0.62 -13.20 9.41
CA SER A 51 1.11 -14.58 9.48
C SER A 51 1.34 -15.09 8.06
N VAL A 52 2.59 -14.98 7.59
CA VAL A 52 2.93 -15.20 6.17
C VAL A 52 3.20 -16.69 5.90
N THR A 53 2.48 -17.28 4.94
CA THR A 53 2.76 -18.61 4.40
C THR A 53 3.17 -18.51 2.94
N PHE A 54 4.39 -18.92 2.62
CA PHE A 54 4.90 -18.94 1.26
C PHE A 54 4.31 -20.10 0.44
N VAL A 55 3.85 -19.81 -0.77
CA VAL A 55 3.37 -20.75 -1.77
C VAL A 55 4.15 -20.49 -3.06
N THR A 56 4.75 -21.53 -3.63
CA THR A 56 5.52 -21.39 -4.87
C THR A 56 4.60 -21.12 -6.06
N GLU A 57 5.10 -20.46 -7.10
CA GLU A 57 4.35 -20.27 -8.36
C GLU A 57 3.92 -21.61 -8.98
N ASP A 58 4.73 -22.65 -8.81
CA ASP A 58 4.44 -23.98 -9.31
C ASP A 58 3.30 -24.63 -8.55
N ASP A 59 3.23 -24.48 -7.22
CA ASP A 59 2.12 -24.98 -6.41
C ASP A 59 0.84 -24.18 -6.66
N PHE A 60 0.97 -22.86 -6.83
CA PHE A 60 -0.14 -21.98 -7.18
C PHE A 60 -0.75 -22.38 -8.54
N LYS A 61 0.12 -22.71 -9.50
CA LYS A 61 -0.25 -23.19 -10.84
C LYS A 61 -0.75 -24.63 -10.84
N ALA A 62 -0.14 -25.54 -10.07
CA ALA A 62 -0.44 -26.97 -10.07
C ALA A 62 -1.79 -27.33 -9.43
N ALA A 63 -2.42 -26.41 -8.72
CA ALA A 63 -3.84 -26.51 -8.36
C ALA A 63 -4.78 -26.37 -9.57
N THR A 64 -4.24 -26.28 -10.80
CA THR A 64 -4.99 -26.35 -12.06
C THR A 64 -4.68 -27.66 -12.81
N PRO A 65 -5.62 -28.18 -13.64
CA PRO A 65 -6.12 -27.48 -14.81
C PRO A 65 -7.27 -26.56 -14.42
N TYR A 66 -7.66 -25.67 -15.34
CA TYR A 66 -8.72 -24.66 -15.31
C TYR A 66 -10.08 -25.04 -14.66
N ASN A 67 -10.23 -26.20 -14.02
CA ASN A 67 -11.44 -26.85 -13.52
C ASN A 67 -11.38 -27.36 -12.06
N GLU A 68 -10.28 -27.20 -11.30
CA GLU A 68 -10.27 -27.50 -9.86
C GLU A 68 -9.95 -26.22 -9.06
N ALA A 69 -10.73 -25.98 -8.00
CA ALA A 69 -10.58 -24.78 -7.17
C ALA A 69 -9.28 -24.88 -6.36
N PHE A 70 -8.43 -23.86 -6.46
CA PHE A 70 -7.32 -23.69 -5.51
C PHE A 70 -7.92 -23.49 -4.12
N ALA A 71 -7.39 -24.19 -3.11
CA ALA A 71 -7.90 -24.10 -1.75
C ALA A 71 -7.34 -22.84 -1.07
N TYR A 72 -8.21 -21.85 -0.88
CA TYR A 72 -7.91 -20.64 -0.12
C TYR A 72 -8.22 -20.78 1.38
N ASP A 73 -8.73 -21.95 1.81
CA ASP A 73 -9.12 -22.20 3.19
C ASP A 73 -7.98 -21.93 4.18
N GLY A 74 -8.28 -21.14 5.20
CA GLY A 74 -7.31 -20.77 6.25
C GLY A 74 -6.49 -19.51 5.96
N PHE A 75 -6.68 -18.88 4.79
CA PHE A 75 -6.09 -17.59 4.45
C PHE A 75 -7.14 -16.48 4.43
N ASP A 76 -6.78 -15.34 4.98
CA ASP A 76 -7.61 -14.14 5.01
C ASP A 76 -7.36 -13.26 3.79
N ALA A 77 -6.16 -13.34 3.21
CA ALA A 77 -5.77 -12.64 1.99
C ALA A 77 -4.66 -13.38 1.24
N ILE A 78 -4.45 -12.98 -0.01
CA ILE A 78 -3.30 -13.36 -0.82
C ILE A 78 -2.48 -12.13 -1.21
N PHE A 79 -1.16 -12.25 -1.12
CA PHE A 79 -0.21 -11.38 -1.78
C PHE A 79 0.44 -12.16 -2.93
N ILE A 80 0.45 -11.59 -4.13
CA ILE A 80 1.07 -12.20 -5.30
C ILE A 80 2.24 -11.33 -5.73
N SER A 81 3.45 -11.90 -5.68
CA SER A 81 4.72 -11.24 -6.03
C SER A 81 4.81 -10.85 -7.51
N GLU A 82 5.60 -9.83 -7.81
CA GLU A 82 5.85 -9.27 -9.15
C GLU A 82 6.65 -10.20 -10.06
N ILE A 83 7.24 -11.24 -9.48
CA ILE A 83 8.10 -12.18 -10.20
C ILE A 83 7.40 -13.47 -10.58
N ILE A 84 6.15 -13.69 -10.14
CA ILE A 84 5.42 -14.88 -10.58
C ILE A 84 5.26 -14.84 -12.11
N GLY A 85 5.38 -15.97 -12.78
CA GLY A 85 5.12 -16.02 -14.21
C GLY A 85 3.65 -15.67 -14.47
N SER A 86 3.38 -14.74 -15.39
CA SER A 86 1.99 -14.43 -15.71
C SER A 86 1.15 -15.60 -16.30
N SER A 87 1.80 -16.70 -16.71
CA SER A 87 1.13 -17.96 -17.08
C SER A 87 0.85 -18.91 -15.90
N SER A 88 1.27 -18.52 -14.70
CA SER A 88 1.07 -19.22 -13.43
C SER A 88 -0.11 -18.63 -12.65
N ALA A 89 -0.69 -17.51 -13.10
CA ALA A 89 -1.86 -16.92 -12.46
C ALA A 89 -3.14 -17.72 -12.73
N ASN A 90 -3.81 -18.10 -11.64
CA ASN A 90 -5.08 -18.81 -11.70
C ASN A 90 -6.22 -17.93 -12.23
N ASN A 91 -7.17 -18.55 -12.93
CA ASN A 91 -8.33 -17.86 -13.45
C ASN A 91 -9.41 -17.68 -12.40
N PHE A 92 -9.66 -16.44 -11.98
CA PHE A 92 -10.63 -16.15 -10.92
C PHE A 92 -12.06 -16.55 -11.29
N LYS A 93 -12.44 -16.42 -12.57
CA LYS A 93 -13.76 -16.83 -13.07
C LYS A 93 -14.00 -18.33 -12.90
N THR A 94 -12.98 -19.17 -13.07
CA THR A 94 -13.13 -20.63 -12.99
C THR A 94 -12.59 -21.26 -11.70
N ALA A 95 -11.67 -20.60 -11.01
CA ALA A 95 -11.06 -21.06 -9.76
C ALA A 95 -11.87 -20.70 -8.51
N GLY A 96 -12.93 -19.89 -8.66
CA GLY A 96 -13.78 -19.48 -7.54
C GLY A 96 -13.05 -18.63 -6.51
N PHE A 97 -12.12 -17.79 -6.96
CA PHE A 97 -11.27 -16.93 -6.13
C PHE A 97 -12.12 -16.02 -5.21
N PRO A 98 -12.19 -16.27 -3.89
CA PRO A 98 -13.18 -15.61 -3.05
C PRO A 98 -12.57 -14.65 -2.03
N ILE A 99 -11.24 -14.60 -1.90
CA ILE A 99 -10.57 -13.88 -0.82
C ILE A 99 -9.92 -12.57 -1.29
N PRO A 100 -9.77 -11.58 -0.41
CA PRO A 100 -8.98 -10.38 -0.65
C PRO A 100 -7.61 -10.62 -1.29
N CYS A 101 -7.20 -9.73 -2.21
CA CYS A 101 -5.96 -9.90 -2.99
C CYS A 101 -5.17 -8.60 -3.15
N VAL A 102 -3.87 -8.63 -2.85
CA VAL A 102 -2.92 -7.65 -3.39
C VAL A 102 -2.02 -8.36 -4.38
N SER A 103 -1.91 -7.85 -5.60
CA SER A 103 -0.96 -8.40 -6.56
C SER A 103 -0.06 -7.36 -7.16
N ALA A 104 1.22 -7.69 -7.12
CA ALA A 104 2.30 -6.95 -7.74
C ALA A 104 2.58 -7.41 -9.19
N GLU A 105 1.81 -8.35 -9.76
CA GLU A 105 1.97 -8.84 -11.15
C GLU A 105 0.89 -8.25 -12.07
N GLY A 106 1.19 -7.07 -12.63
CA GLY A 106 0.22 -6.33 -13.44
C GLY A 106 -0.12 -6.95 -14.80
N TYR A 107 0.61 -7.96 -15.30
CA TYR A 107 0.27 -8.64 -16.55
C TYR A 107 -0.82 -9.70 -16.40
N CYS A 108 -1.21 -10.06 -15.18
CA CYS A 108 -2.15 -11.15 -14.95
C CYS A 108 -3.62 -10.78 -15.09
N VAL A 109 -3.95 -9.50 -15.25
CA VAL A 109 -5.34 -9.02 -15.43
C VAL A 109 -6.02 -9.48 -16.72
N ARG A 110 -5.40 -10.34 -17.54
CA ARG A 110 -5.87 -10.71 -18.89
C ARG A 110 -6.70 -11.99 -18.93
N VAL A 111 -7.35 -12.24 -20.07
CA VAL A 111 -8.07 -13.49 -20.34
C VAL A 111 -7.17 -14.72 -20.24
N GLY A 112 -7.68 -15.79 -19.62
CA GLY A 112 -6.94 -17.03 -19.37
C GLY A 112 -5.94 -16.94 -18.22
N ARG A 113 -5.82 -15.77 -17.60
CA ARG A 113 -5.14 -15.51 -16.32
C ARG A 113 -6.23 -15.07 -15.36
N TRP A 114 -6.13 -13.94 -14.66
CA TRP A 114 -7.19 -13.47 -13.75
C TRP A 114 -8.52 -13.10 -14.43
N ASP A 115 -8.60 -13.07 -15.76
CA ASP A 115 -9.84 -12.92 -16.53
C ASP A 115 -10.56 -11.57 -16.30
N LEU A 116 -9.84 -10.52 -15.87
CA LEU A 116 -10.40 -9.18 -15.64
C LEU A 116 -10.56 -8.35 -16.92
N ILE A 117 -9.67 -8.55 -17.91
CA ILE A 117 -9.64 -7.81 -19.17
C ILE A 117 -9.57 -8.77 -20.35
N THR A 118 -10.42 -8.55 -21.36
CA THR A 118 -10.39 -9.33 -22.61
C THR A 118 -9.13 -9.05 -23.42
N ASP A 119 -8.34 -10.09 -23.70
CA ASP A 119 -7.09 -10.00 -24.47
C ASP A 119 -7.37 -10.09 -25.98
N ASN A 120 -7.80 -8.99 -26.60
CA ASN A 120 -8.07 -8.91 -28.05
C ASN A 120 -7.62 -7.61 -28.72
N ASP A 121 -6.55 -6.97 -28.24
CA ASP A 121 -5.95 -5.70 -28.70
C ASP A 121 -6.87 -4.45 -28.64
N THR A 122 -8.19 -4.61 -28.55
CA THR A 122 -9.16 -3.50 -28.50
C THR A 122 -9.55 -3.08 -27.09
N GLN A 123 -9.55 -4.03 -26.14
CA GLN A 123 -9.98 -3.82 -24.75
C GLN A 123 -8.82 -3.83 -23.75
N PHE A 124 -7.76 -4.58 -24.05
CA PHE A 124 -6.56 -4.60 -23.24
C PHE A 124 -5.60 -3.48 -23.64
N LYS A 125 -5.85 -2.29 -23.08
CA LYS A 125 -4.97 -1.14 -23.22
C LYS A 125 -3.99 -1.14 -22.06
N GLN A 126 -2.74 -1.46 -22.35
CA GLN A 126 -1.63 -1.39 -21.40
C GLN A 126 -0.49 -0.53 -21.91
N ALA A 127 0.32 -0.06 -20.98
CA ALA A 127 1.66 0.43 -21.24
C ALA A 127 2.64 -0.34 -20.34
N SER A 128 3.82 -0.65 -20.87
CA SER A 128 4.87 -1.34 -20.12
C SER A 128 6.23 -0.73 -20.49
N SER A 129 7.14 -0.61 -19.52
CA SER A 129 8.51 -0.17 -19.79
C SER A 129 9.50 -1.05 -19.04
N THR A 130 10.54 -1.48 -19.77
CA THR A 130 11.78 -2.08 -19.24
C THR A 130 12.99 -1.20 -19.57
N GLU A 131 12.79 -0.10 -20.30
CA GLU A 131 13.82 0.91 -20.59
C GLU A 131 13.65 2.04 -19.59
N LEU A 132 14.35 1.91 -18.46
CA LEU A 132 14.06 2.64 -17.26
C LEU A 132 15.08 3.77 -17.00
N ASN A 133 14.57 4.94 -16.63
CA ASN A 133 15.33 6.11 -16.21
C ASN A 133 15.05 6.41 -14.73
N ALA A 134 15.58 7.50 -14.17
CA ALA A 134 15.30 7.86 -12.78
C ALA A 134 13.81 8.14 -12.50
N ASP A 135 13.05 8.61 -13.51
CA ASP A 135 11.65 8.99 -13.33
C ASP A 135 10.76 7.76 -13.09
N VAL A 136 11.07 6.60 -13.67
CA VAL A 136 10.30 5.38 -13.40
C VAL A 136 10.31 5.00 -11.93
N LEU A 137 11.35 5.38 -11.16
CA LEU A 137 11.46 5.08 -9.75
C LEU A 137 10.44 5.82 -8.90
N THR A 138 9.58 6.63 -9.51
CA THR A 138 8.55 7.44 -8.85
C THR A 138 7.15 7.07 -9.32
N LEU A 139 6.25 6.85 -8.36
CA LEU A 139 4.79 6.79 -8.54
C LEU A 139 4.20 8.15 -8.20
N ILE A 140 3.30 8.64 -9.03
CA ILE A 140 2.47 9.81 -8.75
C ILE A 140 1.12 9.33 -8.23
N ILE A 141 0.75 9.78 -7.03
CA ILE A 141 -0.56 9.48 -6.44
C ILE A 141 -1.66 10.29 -7.16
N ASN A 142 -2.63 9.57 -7.73
CA ASN A 142 -3.77 10.13 -8.47
C ASN A 142 -4.97 10.41 -7.57
N ASP A 143 -5.28 9.47 -6.66
CA ASP A 143 -6.42 9.54 -5.76
C ASP A 143 -5.95 9.57 -4.30
N VAL A 144 -6.16 10.73 -3.67
CA VAL A 144 -5.75 11.02 -2.29
C VAL A 144 -6.92 11.02 -1.31
N ASP A 145 -8.12 10.76 -1.81
CA ASP A 145 -9.29 10.55 -0.99
C ASP A 145 -9.41 9.06 -0.63
N HIS A 146 -8.90 8.18 -1.50
CA HIS A 146 -8.88 6.75 -1.24
C HIS A 146 -7.96 6.38 -0.06
N TRP A 147 -8.47 5.60 0.89
CA TRP A 147 -7.78 5.29 2.16
C TRP A 147 -6.36 4.73 1.99
N ILE A 148 -6.13 3.88 0.98
CA ILE A 148 -4.79 3.32 0.68
C ILE A 148 -3.71 4.42 0.58
N ALA A 149 -4.09 5.57 0.02
CA ALA A 149 -3.19 6.64 -0.36
C ALA A 149 -3.53 8.01 0.25
N ASN A 150 -4.49 8.08 1.18
CA ASN A 150 -4.90 9.34 1.80
C ASN A 150 -3.85 9.95 2.75
N ILE A 151 -2.84 9.16 3.11
CA ILE A 151 -1.61 9.58 3.77
C ILE A 151 -0.60 10.21 2.80
N TYR A 152 -0.95 10.30 1.52
CA TYR A 152 -0.18 10.96 0.48
C TYR A 152 -0.97 12.15 -0.08
N GLY A 153 -0.26 13.22 -0.42
CA GLY A 153 -0.86 14.41 -1.01
C GLY A 153 -1.12 14.26 -2.50
N PRO A 154 -1.92 15.16 -3.09
CA PRO A 154 -2.23 15.08 -4.52
C PRO A 154 -0.94 15.22 -5.32
N GLN A 155 -0.73 14.32 -6.28
CA GLN A 155 0.49 14.23 -7.09
C GLN A 155 1.77 13.99 -6.27
N TYR A 156 1.66 13.41 -5.07
CA TYR A 156 2.83 13.06 -4.28
C TYR A 156 3.75 12.10 -5.06
N PRO A 157 5.05 12.44 -5.21
CA PRO A 157 6.02 11.58 -5.88
C PRO A 157 6.54 10.52 -4.91
N LEU A 158 5.83 9.40 -4.81
CA LEU A 158 6.24 8.24 -4.02
C LEU A 158 7.40 7.54 -4.74
N VAL A 159 8.61 7.66 -4.19
CA VAL A 159 9.76 6.92 -4.73
C VAL A 159 9.60 5.46 -4.33
N TRP A 160 9.45 4.55 -5.30
CA TRP A 160 9.17 3.15 -4.99
C TRP A 160 10.40 2.27 -4.89
N SER A 161 11.53 2.69 -5.46
CA SER A 161 12.75 1.89 -5.51
C SER A 161 14.01 2.73 -5.32
N THR A 162 14.99 2.14 -4.63
CA THR A 162 16.33 2.68 -4.35
C THR A 162 17.38 2.23 -5.37
N ALA A 163 16.98 1.52 -6.43
CA ALA A 163 17.90 1.00 -7.43
C ALA A 163 18.70 2.13 -8.10
N GLU A 164 20.03 2.10 -7.96
CA GLU A 164 20.92 3.06 -8.62
C GLU A 164 20.90 2.90 -10.16
N ASP A 165 20.67 1.68 -10.64
CA ASP A 165 20.51 1.32 -12.04
C ASP A 165 19.23 0.51 -12.24
N PRO A 166 18.16 1.10 -12.81
CA PRO A 166 16.88 0.44 -12.97
C PRO A 166 16.80 -0.44 -14.22
N THR A 167 17.88 -0.66 -14.98
CA THR A 167 17.86 -1.42 -16.24
C THR A 167 17.39 -2.89 -16.13
N GLY A 168 17.22 -3.41 -14.91
CA GLY A 168 16.60 -4.71 -14.62
C GLY A 168 15.19 -4.66 -14.05
N LEU A 169 14.63 -3.48 -13.79
CA LEU A 169 13.27 -3.32 -13.31
C LEU A 169 12.28 -3.29 -14.49
N GLY A 170 11.01 -3.49 -14.21
CA GLY A 170 9.93 -3.30 -15.17
C GLY A 170 8.70 -2.73 -14.48
N VAL A 171 7.92 -1.97 -15.22
CA VAL A 171 6.64 -1.45 -14.75
C VAL A 171 5.57 -1.60 -15.82
N THR A 172 4.33 -1.71 -15.38
CA THR A 172 3.16 -1.81 -16.23
C THR A 172 2.02 -0.95 -15.69
N GLY A 173 1.15 -0.51 -16.59
CA GLY A 173 -0.09 0.17 -16.30
C GLY A 173 -1.16 -0.30 -17.26
N CYS A 174 -2.41 -0.22 -16.85
CA CYS A 174 -3.54 -0.60 -17.69
C CYS A 174 -4.76 0.27 -17.42
N LYS A 175 -5.73 0.27 -18.33
CA LYS A 175 -7.01 0.97 -18.17
C LYS A 175 -8.07 0.04 -17.58
N LEU A 176 -7.89 -0.35 -16.32
CA LEU A 176 -8.73 -1.37 -15.68
C LEU A 176 -10.20 -0.96 -15.55
N ASN A 177 -10.47 0.33 -15.31
CA ASN A 177 -11.83 0.89 -15.26
C ASN A 177 -12.60 0.83 -16.59
N GLU A 178 -11.95 0.54 -17.73
CA GLU A 178 -12.66 0.26 -18.99
C GLU A 178 -13.27 -1.15 -19.01
N ASN A 179 -12.91 -2.02 -18.07
CA ASN A 179 -13.35 -3.41 -17.99
C ASN A 179 -13.95 -3.80 -16.63
N VAL A 180 -13.66 -3.05 -15.56
CA VAL A 180 -14.16 -3.29 -14.20
C VAL A 180 -14.88 -2.03 -13.70
N VAL A 181 -16.17 -2.15 -13.35
CA VAL A 181 -17.08 -1.01 -13.15
C VAL A 181 -16.60 -0.03 -12.06
N ASP A 182 -16.14 -0.56 -10.92
CA ASP A 182 -15.81 0.25 -9.74
C ASP A 182 -14.30 0.30 -9.46
N ALA A 183 -13.46 0.00 -10.46
CA ALA A 183 -12.01 0.09 -10.29
C ALA A 183 -11.54 1.56 -10.19
N ILE A 184 -10.79 1.86 -9.12
CA ILE A 184 -10.32 3.20 -8.74
C ILE A 184 -8.81 3.30 -9.03
N PRO A 185 -8.35 4.26 -9.86
CA PRO A 185 -6.92 4.45 -10.14
C PRO A 185 -6.22 5.21 -9.00
N ILE A 186 -5.36 4.53 -8.25
CA ILE A 186 -4.67 5.09 -7.08
C ILE A 186 -3.40 5.84 -7.48
N ALA A 187 -2.56 5.27 -8.35
CA ALA A 187 -1.27 5.86 -8.71
C ALA A 187 -0.78 5.45 -10.10
N THR A 188 0.12 6.25 -10.67
CA THR A 188 0.72 6.05 -12.01
C THR A 188 2.23 6.27 -11.95
N TYR A 189 3.04 5.45 -12.62
CA TYR A 189 4.49 5.73 -12.71
C TYR A 189 4.76 7.01 -13.48
N GLN A 190 5.77 7.77 -13.05
CA GLN A 190 6.19 9.03 -13.68
C GLN A 190 6.95 8.78 -15.00
N LEU A 191 6.27 8.18 -15.97
CA LEU A 191 6.77 7.93 -17.32
C LEU A 191 5.75 8.43 -18.34
N ASP A 192 6.21 9.12 -19.38
CA ASP A 192 5.35 9.63 -20.45
C ASP A 192 4.48 8.53 -21.08
N VAL A 193 5.05 7.34 -21.28
CA VAL A 193 4.32 6.19 -21.84
C VAL A 193 3.24 5.64 -20.90
N MET A 194 3.31 5.95 -19.60
CA MET A 194 2.37 5.50 -18.56
C MET A 194 1.36 6.57 -18.18
N ALA A 195 1.48 7.81 -18.66
CA ALA A 195 0.66 8.93 -18.18
C ALA A 195 -0.86 8.67 -18.21
N ASP A 196 -1.33 7.91 -19.21
CA ASP A 196 -2.74 7.51 -19.37
C ASP A 196 -3.03 6.08 -18.89
N PHE A 197 -2.09 5.42 -18.21
CA PHE A 197 -2.15 4.02 -17.79
C PHE A 197 -1.82 3.89 -16.30
N PRO A 198 -2.82 4.06 -15.42
CA PRO A 198 -2.61 3.87 -14.00
C PRO A 198 -2.05 2.48 -13.69
N SER A 199 -1.17 2.45 -12.71
CA SER A 199 -0.38 1.28 -12.33
C SER A 199 -0.80 0.71 -10.99
N VAL A 200 -1.40 1.52 -10.12
CA VAL A 200 -1.99 1.06 -8.87
C VAL A 200 -3.50 1.23 -8.95
N TRP A 201 -4.24 0.15 -8.71
CA TRP A 201 -5.70 0.10 -8.79
C TRP A 201 -6.28 -0.49 -7.52
N ALA A 202 -7.34 0.12 -6.98
CA ALA A 202 -8.19 -0.49 -5.97
C ALA A 202 -9.51 -0.95 -6.62
N ILE A 203 -9.94 -2.17 -6.29
CA ILE A 203 -11.15 -2.80 -6.82
C ILE A 203 -12.00 -3.18 -5.61
N PRO A 204 -13.09 -2.45 -5.32
CA PRO A 204 -13.96 -2.75 -4.19
C PRO A 204 -14.67 -4.10 -4.34
N GLU A 205 -14.91 -4.77 -3.22
CA GLU A 205 -15.74 -5.98 -3.17
C GLU A 205 -17.10 -5.73 -3.83
N GLY A 206 -17.55 -6.69 -4.64
CA GLY A 206 -18.79 -6.58 -5.40
C GLY A 206 -18.63 -5.93 -6.77
N SER A 207 -17.45 -5.39 -7.10
CA SER A 207 -17.12 -4.91 -8.45
C SER A 207 -17.42 -6.01 -9.49
N THR A 208 -18.01 -5.62 -10.61
CA THR A 208 -18.31 -6.55 -11.72
C THR A 208 -17.51 -6.26 -12.98
N LEU A 209 -17.30 -7.31 -13.78
CA LEU A 209 -16.75 -7.15 -15.13
C LEU A 209 -17.81 -6.54 -16.06
N ILE A 210 -17.42 -5.55 -16.86
CA ILE A 210 -18.29 -4.91 -17.84
C ILE A 210 -18.76 -5.92 -18.90
N SER A 211 -17.93 -6.89 -19.23
CA SER A 211 -18.24 -7.97 -20.18
C SER A 211 -19.17 -9.05 -19.60
N ASP A 212 -19.24 -9.18 -18.27
CA ASP A 212 -19.98 -10.22 -17.57
C ASP A 212 -20.33 -9.79 -16.13
N ASN A 213 -21.51 -9.21 -15.95
CA ASN A 213 -21.98 -8.70 -14.66
C ASN A 213 -22.37 -9.78 -13.64
N THR A 214 -22.18 -11.06 -13.97
CA THR A 214 -22.45 -12.18 -13.07
C THR A 214 -21.25 -12.55 -12.20
N VAL A 215 -20.07 -12.06 -12.56
CA VAL A 215 -18.83 -12.24 -11.79
C VAL A 215 -18.62 -11.02 -10.90
N THR A 216 -18.65 -11.24 -9.59
CA THR A 216 -18.29 -10.24 -8.58
C THR A 216 -16.89 -10.53 -8.05
N LEU A 217 -16.10 -9.48 -7.87
CA LEU A 217 -14.73 -9.57 -7.38
C LEU A 217 -14.68 -9.33 -5.86
N PRO A 218 -13.71 -9.93 -5.14
CA PRO A 218 -13.39 -9.52 -3.77
C PRO A 218 -12.68 -8.15 -3.79
N ASN A 219 -12.43 -7.59 -2.61
CA ASN A 219 -11.51 -6.46 -2.51
C ASN A 219 -10.15 -6.84 -3.11
N MET A 220 -9.65 -6.03 -4.03
CA MET A 220 -8.39 -6.32 -4.71
C MET A 220 -7.60 -5.06 -4.99
N VAL A 221 -6.27 -5.16 -4.86
CA VAL A 221 -5.34 -4.13 -5.29
C VAL A 221 -4.38 -4.70 -6.31
N ILE A 222 -4.25 -4.03 -7.45
CA ILE A 222 -3.25 -4.36 -8.48
C ILE A 222 -2.17 -3.29 -8.44
N ILE A 223 -0.91 -3.70 -8.36
CA ILE A 223 0.29 -2.88 -8.39
C ILE A 223 1.12 -3.35 -9.58
N GLY A 224 1.25 -2.52 -10.61
CA GLY A 224 1.87 -2.87 -11.88
C GLY A 224 3.39 -2.86 -11.85
N THR A 225 4.01 -3.64 -10.98
CA THR A 225 5.45 -3.85 -10.92
C THR A 225 5.84 -5.11 -11.68
N ILE A 226 7.05 -5.15 -12.23
CA ILE A 226 7.59 -6.34 -12.90
C ILE A 226 9.07 -6.41 -12.51
N ALA A 227 9.59 -7.61 -12.28
CA ALA A 227 11.01 -7.89 -11.98
C ALA A 227 11.40 -7.78 -10.49
N PRO A 228 12.46 -8.48 -10.04
CA PRO A 228 12.72 -8.88 -8.64
C PRO A 228 13.15 -7.74 -7.70
N GLY A 229 12.73 -6.51 -7.95
CA GLY A 229 13.17 -5.34 -7.22
C GLY A 229 12.35 -5.01 -5.97
N LEU A 230 11.19 -5.64 -5.75
CA LEU A 230 10.34 -5.24 -4.63
C LEU A 230 10.89 -5.59 -3.26
N GLY A 231 11.71 -6.62 -3.12
CA GLY A 231 12.40 -6.86 -1.85
C GLY A 231 13.79 -6.26 -1.78
N ASP A 232 14.49 -6.18 -2.91
CA ASP A 232 15.89 -5.74 -2.91
C ASP A 232 16.04 -4.22 -2.89
N TYR A 233 15.11 -3.53 -3.54
CA TYR A 233 15.21 -2.10 -3.77
C TYR A 233 13.99 -1.31 -3.31
N ALA A 234 12.86 -1.94 -2.93
CA ALA A 234 11.70 -1.17 -2.51
C ALA A 234 12.04 -0.23 -1.36
N THR A 235 11.56 1.00 -1.47
CA THR A 235 11.62 1.96 -0.37
C THR A 235 10.67 1.53 0.74
N GLN A 236 10.90 2.04 1.94
CA GLN A 236 9.95 1.89 3.03
C GLN A 236 8.57 2.46 2.67
N GLU A 237 8.52 3.61 1.99
CA GLU A 237 7.27 4.23 1.52
C GLU A 237 6.47 3.30 0.60
N PHE A 238 7.14 2.54 -0.26
CA PHE A 238 6.47 1.55 -1.11
C PHE A 238 6.01 0.31 -0.36
N ASN A 239 6.81 -0.18 0.58
CA ASN A 239 6.40 -1.26 1.46
C ASN A 239 5.17 -0.89 2.30
N GLU A 240 5.05 0.38 2.71
CA GLU A 240 3.86 0.92 3.38
C GLU A 240 2.66 1.00 2.44
N LEU A 241 2.84 1.39 1.17
CA LEU A 241 1.77 1.30 0.17
C LEU A 241 1.26 -0.15 0.03
N VAL A 242 2.15 -1.15 0.05
CA VAL A 242 1.78 -2.58 0.04
C VAL A 242 1.00 -2.95 1.32
N VAL A 243 1.44 -2.50 2.50
CA VAL A 243 0.73 -2.75 3.77
C VAL A 243 -0.64 -2.09 3.79
N ASN A 244 -0.76 -0.85 3.34
CA ASN A 244 -2.04 -0.16 3.24
C ASN A 244 -2.95 -0.85 2.23
N SER A 245 -2.40 -1.35 1.13
CA SER A 245 -3.16 -2.17 0.19
C SER A 245 -3.69 -3.44 0.85
N LEU A 246 -2.86 -4.15 1.64
CA LEU A 246 -3.26 -5.35 2.37
C LEU A 246 -4.33 -5.06 3.42
N ARG A 247 -4.12 -4.03 4.25
CA ARG A 247 -5.10 -3.54 5.24
C ARG A 247 -6.43 -3.19 4.59
N TRP A 248 -6.38 -2.48 3.47
CA TRP A 248 -7.58 -2.10 2.74
C TRP A 248 -8.33 -3.32 2.22
N VAL A 249 -7.64 -4.27 1.57
CA VAL A 249 -8.33 -5.45 1.03
C VAL A 249 -8.92 -6.34 2.11
N THR A 250 -8.28 -6.43 3.28
CA THR A 250 -8.78 -7.23 4.42
C THR A 250 -9.79 -6.49 5.29
N ASN A 251 -10.10 -5.22 4.98
CA ASN A 251 -10.88 -4.33 5.85
C ASN A 251 -10.26 -4.14 7.25
N ASP A 252 -8.95 -4.33 7.38
CA ASP A 252 -8.17 -4.05 8.59
C ASP A 252 -7.63 -2.62 8.56
N TYR A 253 -8.54 -1.67 8.40
CA TYR A 253 -8.20 -0.26 8.39
C TYR A 253 -9.23 0.57 9.14
N GLU A 254 -8.74 1.60 9.84
CA GLU A 254 -9.62 2.59 10.45
C GLU A 254 -10.21 3.46 9.35
N VAL A 255 -11.46 3.18 8.99
CA VAL A 255 -12.29 4.13 8.24
C VAL A 255 -12.58 5.27 9.19
N GLU A 256 -12.08 6.47 8.90
CA GLU A 256 -12.55 7.67 9.60
C GLU A 256 -14.09 7.72 9.49
N GLY A 257 -14.75 7.74 10.65
CA GLY A 257 -16.11 7.27 10.82
C GLY A 257 -17.11 7.79 9.79
N VAL A 258 -17.72 6.84 9.08
CA VAL A 258 -19.08 6.98 8.54
C VAL A 258 -20.01 7.21 9.74
N ASN A 259 -20.17 8.48 10.18
CA ASN A 259 -21.30 9.07 10.94
C ASN A 259 -20.95 10.34 11.77
N ASP A 260 -19.83 11.04 11.56
CA ASP A 260 -19.60 12.34 12.22
C ASP A 260 -19.60 13.51 11.20
N PRO A 261 -20.69 14.28 11.07
CA PRO A 261 -20.78 15.38 10.11
C PRO A 261 -19.94 16.63 10.47
N GLN A 262 -19.08 16.58 11.50
CA GLN A 262 -18.38 17.77 12.02
C GLN A 262 -16.90 17.57 12.37
N ARG A 263 -16.24 16.50 11.92
CA ARG A 263 -14.77 16.42 12.07
C ARG A 263 -14.08 16.89 10.81
N GLU A 264 -13.38 18.02 10.93
CA GLU A 264 -12.40 18.49 9.94
C GLU A 264 -11.42 17.32 9.68
N THR A 265 -11.42 16.78 8.46
CA THR A 265 -10.54 15.66 8.05
C THR A 265 -9.10 16.16 8.02
N LEU A 266 -8.28 15.69 8.97
CA LEU A 266 -6.88 16.03 9.07
C LEU A 266 -6.05 14.96 8.37
N ARG A 267 -5.40 15.34 7.27
CA ARG A 267 -4.53 14.46 6.49
C ARG A 267 -3.09 14.92 6.65
N VAL A 268 -2.17 14.02 6.97
CA VAL A 268 -0.72 14.32 7.03
C VAL A 268 0.02 13.47 6.01
N TRP A 269 0.88 14.09 5.21
CA TRP A 269 1.64 13.41 4.17
C TRP A 269 2.99 14.04 3.83
N PRO A 270 3.98 13.27 3.38
CA PRO A 270 4.03 11.82 3.57
C PRO A 270 4.08 11.50 5.07
N ASN A 271 3.49 10.37 5.45
CA ASN A 271 3.61 9.84 6.80
C ASN A 271 3.80 8.32 6.74
N PRO A 272 5.01 7.82 7.02
CA PRO A 272 6.18 8.53 7.55
C PRO A 272 6.82 9.51 6.57
N THR A 273 7.54 10.49 7.09
CA THR A 273 8.29 11.50 6.32
C THR A 273 9.79 11.33 6.47
N ASN A 274 10.56 11.66 5.43
CA ASN A 274 12.02 11.77 5.49
C ASN A 274 12.50 13.16 5.97
N GLY A 275 11.59 13.99 6.48
CA GLY A 275 11.89 15.32 7.01
C GLY A 275 10.73 16.27 6.84
N VAL A 276 10.27 16.49 5.61
CA VAL A 276 9.19 17.44 5.33
C VAL A 276 7.86 16.69 5.18
N ALA A 277 6.86 17.11 5.94
CA ALA A 277 5.48 16.67 5.77
C ALA A 277 4.54 17.88 5.60
N HIS A 278 3.34 17.61 5.12
CA HIS A 278 2.27 18.54 4.88
C HIS A 278 1.06 18.06 5.63
N ILE A 279 0.33 18.98 6.22
CA ILE A 279 -0.91 18.68 6.91
C ILE A 279 -2.03 19.46 6.23
N SER A 280 -3.03 18.76 5.72
CA SER A 280 -4.27 19.35 5.23
C SER A 280 -5.33 19.38 6.31
N LEU A 281 -6.04 20.50 6.34
CA LEU A 281 -7.14 20.77 7.24
C LEU A 281 -8.26 21.47 6.46
N ASP A 282 -9.51 21.08 6.69
CA ASP A 282 -10.68 21.73 6.10
C ASP A 282 -11.36 22.62 7.13
N LEU A 283 -11.18 23.94 7.02
CA LEU A 283 -11.75 24.90 7.96
C LEU A 283 -13.21 25.18 7.63
N ALA A 284 -14.13 24.91 8.56
CA ALA A 284 -15.53 25.29 8.38
C ALA A 284 -15.73 26.82 8.24
N VAL A 285 -14.87 27.61 8.88
CA VAL A 285 -14.84 29.08 8.81
C VAL A 285 -13.40 29.58 8.83
N ALA A 286 -13.15 30.74 8.19
CA ALA A 286 -11.83 31.35 8.20
C ALA A 286 -11.36 31.64 9.64
N GLY A 287 -10.11 31.33 9.95
CA GLY A 287 -9.59 31.39 11.32
C GLY A 287 -8.06 31.42 11.40
N ASN A 288 -7.54 31.81 12.56
CA ASN A 288 -6.10 31.77 12.81
C ASN A 288 -5.67 30.36 13.21
N VAL A 289 -4.63 29.83 12.57
CA VAL A 289 -4.17 28.45 12.74
C VAL A 289 -2.72 28.44 13.19
N ALA A 290 -2.44 27.66 14.22
CA ALA A 290 -1.09 27.31 14.63
C ALA A 290 -1.00 25.82 14.90
N ILE A 291 0.17 25.23 14.58
CA ILE A 291 0.48 23.83 14.78
C ILE A 291 1.60 23.73 15.79
N ASN A 292 1.35 23.10 16.93
CA ASN A 292 2.38 22.76 17.87
C ASN A 292 2.89 21.35 17.56
N ILE A 293 4.21 21.16 17.52
CA ILE A 293 4.83 19.86 17.29
C ILE A 293 5.51 19.43 18.59
N TYR A 294 5.26 18.20 19.02
CA TYR A 294 5.78 17.59 20.23
C TYR A 294 6.54 16.31 19.91
N ASP A 295 7.53 15.98 20.72
CA ASP A 295 8.07 14.62 20.74
C ASP A 295 7.10 13.64 21.44
N ILE A 296 7.38 12.33 21.37
CA ILE A 296 6.55 11.28 21.99
C ILE A 296 6.43 11.40 23.52
N THR A 297 7.33 12.15 24.17
CA THR A 297 7.27 12.41 25.62
C THR A 297 6.37 13.60 25.97
N GLY A 298 5.83 14.29 24.96
CA GLY A 298 4.99 15.48 25.11
C GLY A 298 5.79 16.77 25.26
N LYS A 299 7.09 16.77 24.96
CA LYS A 299 7.89 18.00 24.96
C LYS A 299 7.63 18.77 23.67
N LEU A 300 7.24 20.03 23.80
CA LEU A 300 7.08 20.94 22.66
C LEU A 300 8.45 21.16 21.98
N MET A 301 8.50 20.82 20.70
CA MET A 301 9.68 20.89 19.84
C MET A 301 9.64 22.10 18.91
N ASP A 302 8.48 22.38 18.30
CA ASP A 302 8.31 23.48 17.36
C ASP A 302 6.88 24.03 17.36
N VAL A 303 6.71 25.24 16.82
CA VAL A 303 5.41 25.88 16.60
C VAL A 303 5.38 26.50 15.20
N VAL A 304 4.51 25.98 14.34
CA VAL A 304 4.26 26.51 13.00
C VAL A 304 3.05 27.45 13.07
N ASP A 305 3.29 28.76 12.99
CA ASP A 305 2.24 29.77 12.91
C ASP A 305 1.83 29.99 11.44
N ALA A 306 0.66 29.47 11.06
CA ALA A 306 0.11 29.60 9.71
C ALA A 306 -0.73 30.88 9.54
N GLY A 307 -0.98 31.61 10.64
CA GLY A 307 -1.77 32.84 10.61
C GLY A 307 -3.22 32.61 10.19
N MET A 308 -3.83 33.63 9.59
CA MET A 308 -5.24 33.62 9.19
C MET A 308 -5.43 32.85 7.87
N LEU A 309 -6.16 31.74 7.93
CA LEU A 309 -6.50 30.91 6.78
C LEU A 309 -7.98 31.05 6.40
N PRO A 310 -8.33 30.98 5.10
CA PRO A 310 -9.72 30.99 4.64
C PRO A 310 -10.48 29.72 5.03
N ALA A 311 -11.82 29.78 5.01
CA ALA A 311 -12.65 28.59 5.08
C ALA A 311 -12.39 27.67 3.87
N GLY A 312 -12.53 26.36 4.05
CA GLY A 312 -12.20 25.33 3.07
C GLY A 312 -10.86 24.65 3.35
N GLU A 313 -10.42 23.85 2.37
CA GLU A 313 -9.17 23.08 2.47
C GLU A 313 -7.93 23.99 2.44
N ASN A 314 -7.05 23.78 3.42
CA ASN A 314 -5.77 24.46 3.55
C ASN A 314 -4.67 23.44 3.83
N THR A 315 -3.46 23.70 3.33
CA THR A 315 -2.30 22.84 3.56
C THR A 315 -1.16 23.62 4.22
N ILE A 316 -0.61 23.08 5.30
CA ILE A 316 0.51 23.66 6.04
C ILE A 316 1.68 22.68 6.01
N GLN A 317 2.89 23.16 5.76
CA GLN A 317 4.10 22.34 5.80
C GLN A 317 4.68 22.31 7.23
N ILE A 318 5.13 21.13 7.64
CA ILE A 318 5.97 20.89 8.82
C ILE A 318 7.34 20.39 8.37
N ASP A 319 8.41 20.89 8.99
CA ASP A 319 9.79 20.51 8.68
C ASP A 319 10.46 19.85 9.91
N LEU A 320 10.63 18.54 9.82
CA LEU A 320 11.30 17.69 10.79
C LEU A 320 12.68 17.25 10.29
N SER A 321 13.22 17.85 9.23
CA SER A 321 14.48 17.41 8.61
C SER A 321 15.64 17.37 9.61
N ASP A 322 15.69 18.32 10.54
CA ASP A 322 16.72 18.42 11.60
C ASP A 322 16.39 17.61 12.88
N GLN A 323 15.24 16.91 12.91
CA GLN A 323 14.80 16.13 14.07
C GLN A 323 15.27 14.66 13.98
N ALA A 324 15.10 13.87 15.03
CA ALA A 324 15.49 12.46 15.03
C ALA A 324 14.41 11.58 14.41
N ASP A 325 14.78 10.39 13.96
CA ASP A 325 13.84 9.40 13.42
C ASP A 325 12.98 8.87 14.59
N ALA A 326 11.71 9.27 14.62
CA ALA A 326 10.80 9.07 15.75
C ALA A 326 9.35 9.43 15.37
N VAL A 327 8.42 9.08 16.26
CA VAL A 327 7.04 9.57 16.19
C VAL A 327 6.93 10.93 16.89
N TYR A 328 6.32 11.87 16.18
CA TYR A 328 5.99 13.22 16.64
C TYR A 328 4.48 13.37 16.74
N ILE A 329 4.02 14.16 17.72
CA ILE A 329 2.62 14.51 17.89
C ILE A 329 2.46 15.94 17.40
N TYR A 330 1.45 16.21 16.58
CA TYR A 330 1.08 17.57 16.22
C TYR A 330 -0.27 17.94 16.84
N GLU A 331 -0.42 19.19 17.26
CA GLU A 331 -1.67 19.76 17.75
C GLU A 331 -2.03 21.02 16.97
N PHE A 332 -3.20 20.99 16.33
CA PHE A 332 -3.83 22.14 15.70
C PHE A 332 -4.60 22.94 16.73
N MET A 333 -4.46 24.26 16.66
CA MET A 333 -5.30 25.18 17.42
C MET A 333 -6.07 26.06 16.44
N THR A 334 -7.38 25.82 16.32
CA THR A 334 -8.29 26.59 15.46
C THR A 334 -9.34 27.27 16.33
N GLY A 335 -9.06 28.48 16.83
CA GLY A 335 -9.99 29.30 17.62
C GLY A 335 -10.51 28.66 18.92
N SER A 336 -11.48 27.74 18.82
CA SER A 336 -12.10 26.98 19.91
C SER A 336 -11.78 25.49 19.93
N GLU A 337 -11.14 24.94 18.90
CA GLU A 337 -10.87 23.52 18.78
C GLU A 337 -9.37 23.20 18.86
N ILE A 338 -9.07 22.06 19.49
CA ILE A 338 -7.74 21.47 19.51
C ILE A 338 -7.85 20.09 18.87
N ILE A 339 -7.19 19.89 17.75
CA ILE A 339 -7.15 18.59 17.06
C ILE A 339 -5.73 18.05 17.12
N ARG A 340 -5.58 16.75 17.42
CA ARG A 340 -4.28 16.11 17.59
C ARG A 340 -4.09 15.00 16.58
N GLY A 341 -2.88 14.85 16.06
CA GLY A 341 -2.49 13.72 15.25
C GLY A 341 -1.01 13.37 15.46
N GLN A 342 -0.54 12.39 14.71
CA GLN A 342 0.84 11.94 14.77
C GLN A 342 1.48 11.89 13.38
N VAL A 343 2.78 12.13 13.33
CA VAL A 343 3.61 11.99 12.14
C VAL A 343 4.86 11.21 12.52
N CYS A 344 5.17 10.19 11.75
CA CYS A 344 6.39 9.39 11.90
C CYS A 344 7.48 9.99 11.02
N LYS A 345 8.70 10.16 11.56
CA LYS A 345 9.89 10.51 10.78
C LYS A 345 10.80 9.28 10.68
N ASN A 346 11.22 8.96 9.45
CA ASN A 346 12.20 7.91 9.15
C ASN A 346 13.64 8.41 9.15
#